data_AF-A0A939FC10-F1
#
_entry.id   AF-A0A939FC10-F1
#
_cell.length_a   1.000
_cell.length_b   1.000
_cell.length_c   1.000
_cell.angle_alpha   90.00
_cell.angle_beta   90.00
_cell.angle_gamma   90.00
#
_symmetry.space_group_name_H-M   'P 1'
#
loop_
_entity.id
_entity.type
_entity.pdbx_description
1 polymer ?
#
loop_
_entity_poly.entity_id
_entity_poly.type
_entity_poly.pdbx_seq_one_letter_code
_entity_poly.pdbx_strand_id
1 'polypeptide(L)' 'MPCSTCKRREPHRWLTTAEKQVLREATGRKYVDDFLVCVAPDCGNLRTGFNQNPFDKPRKLPEPR' A
#
# COMPACT_ATOMS: atom_id res chain seq x y z
N MET A 1 -12.11 5.51 5.25
CA MET A 1 -11.20 6.67 5.42
C MET A 1 -10.61 7.00 4.06
N PRO A 2 -10.59 8.29 3.63
CA PRO A 2 -10.06 8.65 2.32
C PRO A 2 -8.56 8.33 2.23
N CYS A 3 -8.09 8.02 1.02
CA CYS A 3 -6.67 7.81 0.79
C CYS A 3 -5.90 9.12 0.99
N SER A 4 -4.75 9.07 1.65
CA SER A 4 -3.93 10.26 1.92
C SER A 4 -3.41 10.91 0.64
N THR A 5 -3.22 10.15 -0.44
CA THR A 5 -2.69 10.62 -1.73
C THR A 5 -3.78 11.10 -2.68
N CYS A 6 -4.69 10.22 -3.10
CA CYS A 6 -5.70 10.57 -4.10
C CYS A 6 -6.92 11.29 -3.51
N LYS A 7 -7.04 11.37 -2.17
CA LYS A 7 -8.17 11.95 -1.42
C LYS A 7 -9.53 11.31 -1.67
N ARG A 8 -9.58 10.27 -2.49
CA ARG A 8 -10.81 9.56 -2.81
C ARG A 8 -11.16 8.54 -1.72
N ARG A 9 -12.42 8.10 -1.70
CA ARG A 9 -13.02 7.25 -0.64
C ARG A 9 -13.07 5.77 -0.99
N GLU A 10 -12.45 5.36 -2.09
CA GLU A 10 -12.34 3.97 -2.52
C GLU A 10 -11.76 3.11 -1.40
N PRO A 11 -12.15 1.82 -1.35
CA PRO A 11 -11.68 0.93 -0.32
C PRO A 11 -10.16 0.73 -0.43
N HIS A 12 -9.57 0.33 0.69
CA HIS A 12 -8.22 -0.17 0.70
C HIS A 12 -8.30 -1.66 0.99
N ARG A 13 -7.69 -2.48 0.13
CA ARG A 13 -7.69 -3.92 0.29
C ARG A 13 -6.37 -4.40 0.87
N TRP A 14 -6.38 -5.56 1.48
CA TRP A 14 -5.16 -6.26 1.87
C TRP A 14 -4.32 -6.62 0.65
N LEU A 15 -3.00 -6.61 0.83
CA LEU A 15 -2.07 -7.12 -0.16
C LEU A 15 -2.23 -8.64 -0.30
N THR A 16 -2.11 -9.14 -1.52
CA THR A 16 -1.99 -10.58 -1.80
C THR A 16 -0.63 -11.09 -1.36
N THR A 17 -0.45 -12.41 -1.27
CA THR A 17 0.84 -13.03 -0.90
C THR A 17 1.98 -12.59 -1.84
N ALA A 18 1.72 -12.51 -3.14
CA ALA A 18 2.71 -12.06 -4.12
C ALA A 18 3.09 -10.58 -3.92
N GLU A 19 2.09 -9.72 -3.72
CA GLU A 19 2.31 -8.29 -3.48
C GLU A 19 3.06 -8.01 -2.17
N LYS A 20 2.77 -8.81 -1.13
CA LYS A 20 3.53 -8.78 0.12
C LYS A 20 4.99 -9.12 -0.12
N GLN A 21 5.28 -10.15 -0.90
CA GLN A 21 6.65 -10.52 -1.24
C GLN A 21 7.37 -9.39 -2.00
N VAL A 22 6.74 -8.85 -3.05
CA VAL A 22 7.27 -7.71 -3.81
C VAL A 22 7.54 -6.51 -2.88
N LEU A 23 6.63 -6.23 -1.94
CA LEU A 23 6.82 -5.14 -0.99
C LEU A 23 8.00 -5.40 -0.03
N ARG A 24 8.17 -6.64 0.45
CA ARG A 24 9.32 -7.04 1.30
C ARG A 24 10.63 -6.83 0.56
N GLU A 25 10.73 -7.34 -0.66
CA GLU A 25 11.92 -7.21 -1.51
C GLU A 25 12.22 -5.73 -1.83
N ALA A 26 11.20 -4.93 -2.13
CA ALA A 26 11.38 -3.53 -2.52
C ALA A 26 11.65 -2.57 -1.35
N THR A 27 11.32 -2.95 -0.11
CA THR A 27 11.45 -2.07 1.08
C THR A 27 12.39 -2.60 2.16
N GLY A 28 12.77 -3.88 2.11
CA GLY A 28 13.49 -4.56 3.18
C GLY A 28 12.68 -4.76 4.46
N ARG A 29 11.38 -4.45 4.48
CA ARG A 29 10.53 -4.62 5.67
C ARG A 29 10.21 -6.08 5.93
N LYS A 30 10.33 -6.51 7.19
CA LYS A 30 9.92 -7.85 7.65
C LYS A 30 8.40 -7.98 7.81
N TYR A 31 7.74 -6.93 8.31
CA TYR A 31 6.30 -6.92 8.59
C TYR A 31 5.57 -6.13 7.52
N VAL A 32 4.90 -6.86 6.61
CA VAL A 32 4.09 -6.28 5.52
C VAL A 32 2.63 -6.73 5.58
N ASP A 33 2.25 -7.51 6.58
CA ASP A 33 0.93 -8.12 6.68
C ASP A 33 -0.17 -7.10 6.99
N ASP A 34 0.19 -6.01 7.67
CA ASP A 34 -0.71 -4.91 8.01
C ASP A 34 -0.91 -3.90 6.88
N PHE A 35 -0.28 -4.12 5.71
CA PHE A 35 -0.38 -3.20 4.59
C PHE A 35 -1.64 -3.40 3.78
N LEU A 36 -2.21 -2.26 3.41
CA LEU A 36 -3.36 -2.13 2.55
C LEU A 36 -2.99 -1.27 1.35
N VAL A 37 -3.55 -1.59 0.19
CA VAL A 37 -3.39 -0.82 -1.04
C VAL A 37 -4.70 -0.14 -1.42
N CYS A 38 -4.63 1.13 -1.81
CA CYS A 38 -5.78 1.84 -2.34
C CYS A 38 -6.19 1.27 -3.70
N VAL A 39 -7.47 0.92 -3.87
CA VAL A 39 -7.99 0.36 -5.12
C VAL A 39 -8.47 1.44 -6.11
N ALA A 40 -8.34 2.72 -5.76
CA ALA A 40 -8.66 3.78 -6.70
C ALA A 40 -7.79 3.65 -7.97
N PRO A 41 -8.38 3.84 -9.16
CA PRO A 41 -7.64 3.86 -10.42
C PRO A 41 -6.41 4.78 -10.31
N ASP A 42 -5.25 4.29 -10.76
CA ASP A 42 -3.96 4.99 -10.78
C ASP A 42 -3.36 5.41 -9.42
N CYS A 43 -4.02 5.07 -8.30
CA CYS A 43 -3.51 5.40 -6.98
C CYS A 43 -2.48 4.38 -6.50
N GLY A 44 -2.92 3.15 -6.20
CA GLY A 44 -2.07 2.08 -5.70
C GLY A 44 -1.30 2.40 -4.41
N ASN A 45 -1.66 3.46 -3.68
CA ASN A 45 -0.89 3.92 -2.52
C ASN A 45 -1.01 2.93 -1.36
N LEU A 46 0.13 2.66 -0.72
CA LEU A 46 0.25 1.79 0.43
C LEU A 46 0.02 2.55 1.73
N ARG A 47 -0.75 1.95 2.62
CA ARG A 47 -0.98 2.37 4.00
C ARG A 47 -0.99 1.17 4.92
N THR A 48 -1.07 1.39 6.22
CA THR A 48 -1.50 0.36 7.17
C THR A 48 -2.90 0.68 7.71
N GLY A 49 -3.45 -0.22 8.54
CA GLY A 49 -4.72 0.02 9.22
C GLY A 49 -4.71 1.33 10.03
N PHE A 50 -3.62 1.56 10.76
CA PHE A 50 -3.46 2.67 11.71
C PHE A 50 -2.65 3.86 11.19
N ASN A 51 -1.77 3.66 10.20
CA ASN A 51 -0.93 4.72 9.64
C ASN A 51 -1.20 4.90 8.14
N GLN A 52 -1.67 6.09 7.76
CA GLN A 52 -1.95 6.42 6.36
C GLN A 52 -0.69 6.64 5.52
N ASN A 53 0.43 6.98 6.14
CA ASN A 53 1.72 7.24 5.50
C ASN A 53 2.83 6.47 6.24
N PRO A 54 2.91 5.15 6.06
CA PRO A 54 3.89 4.32 6.76
C PRO A 54 5.32 4.47 6.24
N PHE A 55 5.54 5.26 5.20
CA PHE A 55 6.83 5.55 4.56
C PHE A 55 7.09 7.05 4.58
N ASP A 56 8.36 7.46 4.51
CA ASP A 56 8.76 8.88 4.47
C ASP A 56 8.13 9.64 3.28
N LYS A 57 7.89 8.93 2.17
CA LYS A 57 7.16 9.43 1.00
C LYS A 57 6.05 8.44 0.63
N PRO A 58 4.90 8.92 0.10
CA PRO A 58 3.86 8.04 -0.39
C PRO A 58 4.43 7.03 -1.39
N ARG A 59 4.15 5.75 -1.15
CA ARG A 59 4.69 4.66 -1.94
C ARG A 59 3.55 3.87 -2.55
N LYS A 60 3.61 3.69 -3.86
CA LYS A 60 2.70 2.82 -4.58
C LYS A 60 3.15 1.37 -4.46
N LEU A 61 2.19 0.45 -4.51
CA LEU A 61 2.48 -0.95 -4.70
C LEU A 61 3.23 -1.11 -6.04
N PRO A 62 4.43 -1.72 -6.06
CA PRO A 62 5.14 -1.97 -7.30
C PRO A 62 4.33 -2.97 -8.15
N GLU A 63 4.23 -2.73 -9.45
CA GLU A 63 3.69 -3.72 -10.37
C GLU A 63 4.65 -4.91 -10.44
N PRO A 64 4.15 -6.16 -10.43
CA PRO A 64 4.98 -7.32 -10.71
C PRO A 64 5.57 -7.15 -12.12
N ARG A 65 6.91 -7.16 -12.20
CA ARG A 65 7.66 -6.97 -13.44
C ARG A 65 7.64 -8.22 -14.31
#